data_AF-A0A7L9BWP0-F1
#
_entry.id   AF-A0A7L9BWP0-F1
#
_cell.length_a   1.000
_cell.length_b   1.000
_cell.length_c   1.000
_cell.angle_alpha   90.00
_cell.angle_beta   90.00
_cell.angle_gamma   90.00
#
_symmetry.space_group_name_H-M   'P 1'
#
loop_
_entity.id
_entity.type
_entity.pdbx_description
1 polymer ?
#
loop_
_entity_poly.entity_id
_entity_poly.type
_entity_poly.pdbx_seq_one_letter_code
_entity_poly.pdbx_strand_id
1 'polypeptide(L)'
;MITVVLMLLAVSFALSVALTPAVGRVSARLGALDSPGSPGHVKRLRGVPNTGGVTIVLSIVLPLAGALVAANVVPEGVVRGWSSSAAAHLPGVRGQTALGAMLLACLVVLHVVGLIDDRRALGPWVKLGVMVTAAAGITLWSDTRLLTMLDGPAGGAWLSVVLTVAWIVAITNALNFIDNMDGLAGGVVVIAGSCFLAASVLQGQWFVGASLALLIGGTLGFLVYNLPPARIFMGDGGSLVLGFMLAFLTVRTTYAGSAEGRPDAVVSGAWYALFMPAMILAVPLYDLVTVSAVRVWRGTSPLVASPDHLSHRLVRRGLSKPDAVRVIWGLTAVTGLSGTVLGSLRPWQAGVVGGQFVLVLVLLAWYEWRSPLPPAGEA
;
A
#
# COMPACT_ATOMS: atom_id res chain seq x y z
N MET A 1 -0.82 -15.73 -18.46
CA MET A 1 -0.97 -14.93 -17.22
C MET A 1 0.34 -14.36 -16.70
N ILE A 2 1.29 -15.17 -16.19
CA ILE A 2 2.53 -14.69 -15.55
C ILE A 2 3.31 -13.72 -16.46
N THR A 3 3.46 -14.06 -17.74
CA THR A 3 4.16 -13.21 -18.72
C THR A 3 3.54 -11.81 -18.84
N VAL A 4 2.22 -11.70 -18.89
CA VAL A 4 1.52 -10.40 -19.00
C VAL A 4 1.71 -9.57 -17.73
N VAL A 5 1.62 -10.22 -16.56
CA VAL A 5 1.86 -9.58 -15.26
C VAL A 5 3.30 -9.06 -15.16
N LEU A 6 4.29 -9.86 -15.55
CA LEU A 6 5.69 -9.45 -15.57
C LEU A 6 5.97 -8.33 -16.58
N MET A 7 5.32 -8.36 -17.75
CA MET A 7 5.40 -7.27 -18.73
C MET A 7 4.85 -5.96 -18.17
N LEU A 8 3.69 -5.98 -17.50
CA LEU A 8 3.11 -4.78 -16.88
C LEU A 8 4.04 -4.22 -15.79
N LEU A 9 4.63 -5.08 -14.97
CA LEU A 9 5.63 -4.67 -13.99
C LEU A 9 6.81 -3.98 -14.67
N ALA A 10 7.38 -4.58 -15.71
CA ALA A 10 8.51 -4.03 -16.45
C ALA A 10 8.17 -2.68 -17.12
N VAL A 11 6.96 -2.56 -17.71
CA VAL A 11 6.47 -1.32 -18.32
C VAL A 11 6.34 -0.22 -17.29
N SER A 12 5.69 -0.50 -16.15
CA SER A 12 5.52 0.48 -15.07
C SER A 12 6.87 0.89 -14.46
N PHE A 13 7.79 -0.07 -14.31
CA PHE A 13 9.15 0.20 -13.85
C PHE A 13 9.90 1.12 -14.81
N ALA A 14 9.95 0.78 -16.09
CA ALA A 14 10.65 1.57 -17.10
C ALA A 14 10.06 2.99 -17.19
N LEU A 15 8.74 3.11 -17.15
CA LEU A 15 8.05 4.40 -17.18
C LEU A 15 8.39 5.23 -15.93
N SER A 16 8.36 4.64 -14.74
CA SER A 16 8.72 5.34 -13.50
C SER A 16 10.18 5.80 -13.49
N VAL A 17 11.12 4.95 -13.92
CA VAL A 17 12.54 5.31 -14.04
C VAL A 17 12.74 6.47 -15.01
N ALA A 18 12.08 6.43 -16.17
CA ALA A 18 12.20 7.48 -17.19
C ALA A 18 11.58 8.81 -16.76
N LEU A 19 10.42 8.79 -16.09
CA LEU A 19 9.70 9.99 -15.68
C LEU A 19 10.35 10.69 -14.48
N THR A 20 10.93 9.93 -13.55
CA THR A 20 11.46 10.47 -12.30
C THR A 20 12.48 11.61 -12.45
N PRO A 21 13.52 11.52 -13.30
CA PRO A 21 14.44 12.64 -13.50
C PRO A 21 13.78 13.85 -14.17
N ALA A 22 12.80 13.65 -15.05
CA ALA A 22 12.07 14.75 -15.69
C ALA A 22 11.21 15.50 -14.68
N VAL A 23 10.43 14.77 -13.86
CA VAL A 23 9.60 15.35 -12.80
C VAL A 23 10.47 16.04 -11.75
N GLY A 24 11.60 15.46 -11.36
CA GLY A 24 12.54 16.09 -10.43
C GLY A 24 13.06 17.43 -10.93
N ARG A 25 13.45 17.53 -12.21
CA ARG A 25 13.91 18.80 -12.82
C ARG A 25 12.80 19.85 -12.90
N VAL A 26 11.60 19.47 -13.31
CA VAL A 26 10.45 20.38 -13.38
C VAL A 26 10.09 20.89 -11.98
N SER A 27 10.10 20.01 -10.99
CA SER A 27 9.77 20.35 -9.60
C SER A 27 10.79 21.30 -8.99
N ALA A 28 12.09 21.08 -9.26
CA ALA A 28 13.14 22.00 -8.84
C ALA A 28 12.97 23.39 -9.48
N ARG A 29 12.57 23.48 -10.77
CA ARG A 29 12.29 24.76 -11.44
C ARG A 29 11.07 25.48 -10.88
N LEU A 30 10.06 24.72 -10.45
CA LEU A 30 8.83 25.27 -9.87
C LEU A 30 8.95 25.58 -8.37
N GLY A 31 10.12 25.35 -7.76
CA GLY A 31 10.31 25.53 -6.31
C GLY A 31 9.54 24.53 -5.45
N ALA A 32 9.09 23.41 -6.04
CA ALA A 32 8.39 22.33 -5.36
C ALA A 32 9.37 21.42 -4.60
N LEU A 33 10.03 22.00 -3.61
CA LEU A 33 11.03 21.35 -2.76
C LEU A 33 10.41 20.91 -1.42
N ASP A 34 11.19 20.15 -0.65
CA ASP A 34 10.84 19.76 0.71
C ASP A 34 10.34 20.96 1.53
N SER A 35 9.10 20.85 2.01
CA SER A 35 8.41 21.90 2.74
C SER A 35 8.46 21.66 4.25
N PRO A 36 8.39 22.74 5.07
CA PRO A 36 8.22 22.59 6.50
C PRO A 36 6.90 21.85 6.78
N GLY A 37 6.95 20.87 7.69
CA GLY A 37 5.76 20.15 8.14
C GLY A 37 4.82 21.03 8.97
N SER A 38 3.80 20.42 9.57
CA SER A 38 2.88 21.10 10.49
C SER A 38 3.61 21.81 11.65
N PRO A 39 3.02 22.89 12.23
CA PRO A 39 3.63 23.64 13.33
C PRO A 39 4.12 22.72 14.47
N GLY A 40 5.38 22.90 14.89
CA GLY A 40 6.00 22.10 15.97
C GLY A 40 6.98 21.01 15.52
N HIS A 41 7.19 20.80 14.21
CA HIS A 41 8.22 19.88 13.70
C HIS A 41 9.51 20.62 13.30
N VAL A 42 10.63 20.26 13.92
CA VAL A 42 11.97 20.67 13.46
C VAL A 42 12.45 19.68 12.40
N LYS A 43 12.06 19.87 11.14
CA LYS A 43 12.56 19.08 10.00
C LYS A 43 13.78 19.76 9.41
N ARG A 44 14.89 19.04 9.28
CA ARG A 44 16.06 19.53 8.54
C ARG A 44 15.75 19.46 7.05
N LEU A 45 15.27 20.58 6.49
CA LEU A 45 14.84 20.66 5.10
C LEU A 45 16.02 20.33 4.18
N ARG A 46 15.79 19.42 3.23
CA ARG A 46 16.73 19.12 2.15
C ARG A 46 16.23 19.80 0.88
N GLY A 47 17.12 20.29 0.02
CA GLY A 47 16.77 20.82 -1.31
C GLY A 47 16.31 19.74 -2.31
N VAL A 48 15.49 18.80 -1.85
CA VAL A 48 15.03 17.61 -2.56
C VAL A 48 13.55 17.80 -2.89
N PRO A 49 13.11 17.61 -4.15
CA PRO A 49 11.69 17.71 -4.50
C PRO A 49 10.83 16.66 -3.80
N ASN A 50 9.60 17.00 -3.39
CA ASN A 50 8.63 16.09 -2.77
C ASN A 50 7.50 15.64 -3.71
N THR A 51 7.79 15.55 -5.01
CA THR A 51 6.80 15.30 -6.08
C THR A 51 6.92 13.90 -6.68
N GLY A 52 7.60 12.98 -6.00
CA GLY A 52 7.78 11.60 -6.43
C GLY A 52 6.47 10.87 -6.67
N GLY A 53 5.41 11.22 -5.94
CA GLY A 53 4.07 10.68 -6.17
C GLY A 53 3.55 10.85 -7.60
N VAL A 54 3.95 11.92 -8.30
CA VAL A 54 3.56 12.14 -9.70
C VAL A 54 4.12 11.02 -10.60
N THR A 55 5.35 10.59 -10.36
CA THR A 55 6.01 9.59 -11.21
C THR A 55 5.39 8.21 -10.97
N ILE A 56 5.16 7.88 -9.71
CA ILE A 56 4.47 6.66 -9.27
C ILE A 56 3.07 6.60 -9.89
N VAL A 57 2.27 7.65 -9.74
CA VAL A 57 0.89 7.70 -10.23
C VAL A 57 0.84 7.57 -11.73
N LEU A 58 1.64 8.33 -12.47
CA LEU A 58 1.68 8.24 -13.94
C LEU A 58 2.13 6.85 -14.41
N SER A 59 3.07 6.23 -13.69
CA SER A 59 3.56 4.90 -14.02
C SER A 59 2.50 3.79 -13.84
N ILE A 60 1.52 4.01 -12.96
CA ILE A 60 0.41 3.07 -12.70
C ILE A 60 -0.80 3.40 -13.58
N VAL A 61 -1.21 4.68 -13.59
CA VAL A 61 -2.43 5.16 -14.24
C VAL A 61 -2.35 5.02 -15.74
N LEU A 62 -1.23 5.40 -16.38
CA LEU A 62 -1.13 5.37 -17.84
C LEU A 62 -1.20 3.95 -18.40
N PRO A 63 -0.43 2.95 -17.91
CA PRO A 63 -0.55 1.58 -18.41
C PRO A 63 -1.89 0.94 -18.06
N LEU A 64 -2.46 1.20 -16.88
CA LEU A 64 -3.77 0.65 -16.50
C LEU A 64 -4.88 1.22 -17.39
N ALA A 65 -4.95 2.55 -17.54
CA ALA A 65 -5.91 3.20 -18.41
C ALA A 65 -5.75 2.75 -19.86
N GLY A 66 -4.51 2.68 -20.36
CA GLY A 66 -4.19 2.18 -21.69
C GLY A 66 -4.66 0.74 -21.90
N ALA A 67 -4.45 -0.15 -20.93
CA ALA A 67 -4.93 -1.53 -20.99
C ALA A 67 -6.46 -1.64 -21.01
N LEU A 68 -7.16 -0.83 -20.20
CA LEU A 68 -8.63 -0.80 -20.17
C LEU A 68 -9.22 -0.26 -21.47
N VAL A 69 -8.65 0.82 -22.02
CA VAL A 69 -9.07 1.38 -23.31
C VAL A 69 -8.79 0.40 -24.44
N ALA A 70 -7.58 -0.15 -24.50
CA ALA A 70 -7.21 -1.13 -25.52
C ALA A 70 -8.12 -2.36 -25.49
N ALA A 71 -8.49 -2.84 -24.30
CA ALA A 71 -9.40 -3.97 -24.17
C ALA A 71 -10.78 -3.72 -24.80
N ASN A 72 -11.28 -2.48 -24.78
CA ASN A 72 -12.61 -2.14 -25.28
C ASN A 72 -12.60 -1.66 -26.74
N VAL A 73 -11.49 -1.07 -27.21
CA VAL A 73 -11.40 -0.45 -28.55
C VAL A 73 -10.69 -1.35 -29.57
N VAL A 74 -9.67 -2.10 -29.15
CA VAL A 74 -8.86 -2.90 -30.09
C VAL A 74 -9.63 -4.19 -30.45
N PRO A 75 -9.81 -4.49 -31.75
CA PRO A 75 -10.45 -5.74 -32.17
C PRO A 75 -9.70 -6.96 -31.65
N GLU A 76 -10.43 -7.98 -31.19
CA GLU A 76 -9.83 -9.18 -30.59
C GLU A 76 -8.86 -9.89 -31.53
N GLY A 77 -9.13 -9.88 -32.85
CA GLY A 77 -8.24 -10.46 -33.86
C GLY A 77 -6.85 -9.81 -33.89
N VAL A 78 -6.77 -8.49 -33.64
CA VAL A 78 -5.50 -7.76 -33.56
C VAL A 78 -4.74 -8.16 -32.29
N VAL A 79 -5.42 -8.23 -31.15
CA VAL A 79 -4.82 -8.68 -29.88
C VAL A 79 -4.30 -10.11 -30.00
N ARG A 80 -5.08 -11.00 -30.64
CA ARG A 80 -4.72 -12.40 -30.86
C ARG A 80 -3.51 -12.55 -31.78
N GLY A 81 -3.36 -11.67 -32.77
CA GLY A 81 -2.19 -11.61 -33.65
C GLY A 81 -0.91 -11.21 -32.93
N TRP A 82 -1.00 -10.36 -31.90
CA TRP A 82 0.14 -10.01 -31.05
C TRP A 82 0.43 -11.05 -29.96
N SER A 83 -0.61 -11.51 -29.27
CA SER A 83 -0.50 -12.51 -28.21
C SER A 83 -1.80 -13.27 -28.01
N SER A 84 -1.76 -14.57 -28.34
CA SER A 84 -2.85 -15.51 -28.05
C SER A 84 -3.16 -15.57 -26.55
N SER A 85 -2.14 -15.45 -25.70
CA SER A 85 -2.28 -15.41 -24.25
C SER A 85 -2.96 -14.13 -23.75
N ALA A 86 -2.68 -12.97 -24.35
CA ALA A 86 -3.36 -11.73 -23.99
C ALA A 86 -4.83 -11.74 -24.44
N ALA A 87 -5.10 -12.24 -25.65
CA ALA A 87 -6.46 -12.35 -26.18
C ALA A 87 -7.36 -13.24 -25.31
N ALA A 88 -6.83 -14.34 -24.78
CA ALA A 88 -7.58 -15.23 -23.88
C ALA A 88 -8.09 -14.54 -22.60
N HIS A 89 -7.46 -13.44 -22.18
CA HIS A 89 -7.85 -12.70 -20.98
C HIS A 89 -8.69 -11.44 -21.29
N LEU A 90 -8.88 -11.09 -22.56
CA LEU A 90 -9.57 -9.87 -23.00
C LEU A 90 -11.01 -9.76 -22.46
N PRO A 91 -11.84 -10.83 -22.45
CA PRO A 91 -13.18 -10.75 -21.88
C PRO A 91 -13.17 -10.42 -20.37
N GLY A 92 -12.22 -10.99 -19.63
CA GLY A 92 -12.05 -10.72 -18.20
C GLY A 92 -11.63 -9.28 -17.92
N VAL A 93 -10.74 -8.72 -18.76
CA VAL A 93 -10.35 -7.30 -18.65
C VAL A 93 -11.53 -6.38 -18.97
N ARG A 94 -12.32 -6.69 -20.01
CA ARG A 94 -13.55 -5.94 -20.34
C ARG A 94 -14.54 -5.94 -19.18
N GLY A 95 -14.77 -7.10 -18.55
CA GLY A 95 -15.64 -7.21 -17.38
C GLY A 95 -15.20 -6.38 -16.17
N GLN A 96 -13.91 -6.07 -16.06
CA GLN A 96 -13.36 -5.24 -14.98
C GLN A 96 -13.19 -3.77 -15.36
N THR A 97 -13.68 -3.33 -16.52
CA THR A 97 -13.49 -1.95 -17.01
C THR A 97 -14.07 -0.90 -16.05
N ALA A 98 -15.30 -1.10 -15.60
CA ALA A 98 -15.96 -0.15 -14.69
C ALA A 98 -15.21 -0.04 -13.35
N LEU A 99 -14.77 -1.18 -12.81
CA LEU A 99 -13.96 -1.23 -11.60
C LEU A 99 -12.62 -0.53 -11.79
N GLY A 100 -11.92 -0.83 -12.88
CA GLY A 100 -10.64 -0.22 -13.21
C GLY A 100 -10.75 1.29 -13.38
N ALA A 101 -11.80 1.78 -14.03
CA ALA A 101 -12.08 3.20 -14.15
C ALA A 101 -12.35 3.86 -12.79
N MET A 102 -13.12 3.21 -11.91
CA MET A 102 -13.37 3.72 -10.56
C MET A 102 -12.09 3.75 -9.71
N LEU A 103 -11.25 2.72 -9.80
CA LEU A 103 -9.95 2.70 -9.14
C LEU A 103 -9.10 3.87 -9.64
N LEU A 104 -8.97 4.06 -10.95
CA LEU A 104 -8.23 5.18 -11.54
C LEU A 104 -8.74 6.54 -11.04
N ALA A 105 -10.06 6.74 -10.97
CA ALA A 105 -10.65 7.96 -10.44
C ALA A 105 -10.26 8.20 -8.97
N CYS A 106 -10.32 7.17 -8.13
CA CYS A 106 -9.90 7.25 -6.73
C CYS A 106 -8.41 7.60 -6.60
N LEU A 107 -7.54 6.94 -7.39
CA LEU A 107 -6.10 7.22 -7.38
C LEU A 107 -5.78 8.66 -7.79
N VAL A 108 -6.46 9.18 -8.82
CA VAL A 108 -6.28 10.57 -9.27
C VAL A 108 -6.76 11.56 -8.20
N VAL A 109 -7.92 11.33 -7.59
CA VAL A 109 -8.45 12.20 -6.52
C VAL A 109 -7.50 12.24 -5.33
N LEU A 110 -7.03 11.08 -4.86
CA LEU A 110 -6.10 11.00 -3.73
C LEU A 110 -4.74 11.61 -4.06
N HIS A 111 -4.24 11.43 -5.29
CA HIS A 111 -3.02 12.05 -5.75
C HIS A 111 -3.12 13.58 -5.72
N VAL A 112 -4.21 14.14 -6.26
CA VAL A 112 -4.45 15.59 -6.29
C VAL A 112 -4.53 16.14 -4.87
N VAL A 113 -5.26 15.49 -3.98
CA VAL A 113 -5.37 15.93 -2.57
C VAL A 113 -4.03 15.88 -1.86
N GLY A 114 -3.26 14.79 -2.04
CA GLY A 114 -1.92 14.69 -1.47
C GLY A 114 -0.96 15.76 -2.04
N LEU A 115 -1.01 16.03 -3.34
CA LEU A 115 -0.19 17.07 -3.97
C LEU A 115 -0.57 18.47 -3.48
N ILE A 116 -1.86 18.73 -3.21
CA ILE A 116 -2.31 19.97 -2.59
C ILE A 116 -1.75 20.05 -1.16
N ASP A 117 -1.84 18.96 -0.38
CA ASP A 117 -1.35 18.91 0.99
C ASP A 117 0.16 19.16 1.10
N ASP A 118 0.95 18.56 0.20
CA ASP A 118 2.40 18.75 0.11
C ASP A 118 2.81 20.22 -0.08
N ARG A 119 1.92 21.05 -0.65
CA ARG A 119 2.13 22.49 -0.89
C ARG A 119 1.43 23.38 0.11
N ARG A 120 0.31 22.92 0.65
CA ARG A 120 -0.55 23.64 1.58
C ARG A 120 -1.09 22.61 2.54
N ALA A 121 -0.54 22.56 3.75
CA ALA A 121 -0.98 21.62 4.78
C ALA A 121 -2.51 21.67 4.94
N LEU A 122 -3.18 20.63 4.47
CA LEU A 122 -4.61 20.46 4.66
C LEU A 122 -4.83 19.96 6.08
N GLY A 123 -5.91 20.41 6.71
CA GLY A 123 -6.30 19.88 8.00
C GLY A 123 -6.54 18.36 7.90
N PRO A 124 -6.21 17.59 8.95
CA PRO A 124 -6.31 16.13 8.93
C PRO A 124 -7.73 15.62 8.59
N TRP A 125 -8.75 16.38 8.98
CA TRP A 125 -10.15 16.07 8.69
C TRP A 125 -10.51 16.13 7.22
N VAL A 126 -9.89 17.04 6.45
CA VAL A 126 -10.10 17.13 5.00
C VAL A 126 -9.51 15.90 4.32
N LYS A 127 -8.26 15.55 4.67
CA LYS A 127 -7.61 14.35 4.14
C LYS A 127 -8.41 13.09 4.48
N LEU A 128 -8.84 12.96 5.74
CA LEU A 128 -9.66 11.83 6.19
C LEU A 128 -11.00 11.76 5.45
N GLY A 129 -11.70 12.89 5.26
CA GLY A 129 -12.97 12.94 4.54
C GLY A 129 -12.84 12.47 3.09
N VAL A 130 -11.78 12.86 2.39
CA VAL A 130 -11.52 12.41 1.02
C VAL A 130 -11.20 10.91 0.99
N MET A 131 -10.35 10.43 1.90
CA MET A 131 -10.03 8.99 2.00
C MET A 131 -11.28 8.15 2.25
N VAL A 132 -12.13 8.57 3.19
CA VAL A 132 -13.41 7.89 3.49
C VAL A 132 -14.33 7.92 2.29
N THR A 133 -14.45 9.05 1.59
CA THR A 133 -15.31 9.18 0.41
C THR A 133 -14.86 8.28 -0.73
N ALA A 134 -13.55 8.25 -1.03
CA ALA A 134 -12.99 7.38 -2.06
C ALA A 134 -13.17 5.90 -1.69
N ALA A 135 -12.89 5.53 -0.43
CA ALA A 135 -13.04 4.17 0.08
C ALA A 135 -14.50 3.71 0.05
N ALA A 136 -15.44 4.52 0.54
CA ALA A 136 -16.86 4.22 0.50
C ALA A 136 -17.38 4.11 -0.94
N GLY A 137 -16.99 5.04 -1.82
CA GLY A 137 -17.37 5.02 -3.22
C GLY A 137 -16.95 3.73 -3.93
N ILE A 138 -15.68 3.34 -3.81
CA ILE A 138 -15.20 2.12 -4.48
C ILE A 138 -15.82 0.86 -3.87
N THR A 139 -15.98 0.80 -2.54
CA THR A 139 -16.57 -0.34 -1.83
C THR A 139 -18.03 -0.53 -2.22
N LEU A 140 -18.84 0.53 -2.21
CA LEU A 140 -20.27 0.47 -2.54
C LEU A 140 -20.51 0.19 -4.02
N TRP A 141 -19.73 0.80 -4.92
CA TRP A 141 -19.92 0.61 -6.37
C TRP A 141 -19.50 -0.78 -6.85
N SER A 142 -18.44 -1.33 -6.29
CA SER A 142 -17.85 -2.58 -6.76
C SER A 142 -18.25 -3.82 -5.96
N ASP A 143 -19.05 -3.64 -4.91
CA ASP A 143 -19.38 -4.67 -3.91
C ASP A 143 -18.14 -5.37 -3.33
N THR A 144 -16.99 -4.69 -3.32
CA THR A 144 -15.73 -5.23 -2.79
C THR A 144 -15.72 -5.05 -1.28
N ARG A 145 -16.04 -6.11 -0.52
CA ARG A 145 -16.26 -6.04 0.94
C ARG A 145 -15.54 -7.15 1.72
N LEU A 146 -14.90 -6.78 2.82
CA LEU A 146 -14.36 -7.73 3.82
C LEU A 146 -15.49 -8.30 4.68
N LEU A 147 -15.32 -9.54 5.13
CA LEU A 147 -16.16 -10.17 6.17
C LEU A 147 -17.67 -10.17 5.83
N THR A 148 -18.04 -10.42 4.57
CA THR A 148 -19.45 -10.52 4.12
C THR A 148 -20.27 -11.57 4.89
N MET A 149 -19.61 -12.56 5.51
CA MET A 149 -20.25 -13.49 6.44
C MET A 149 -20.99 -12.81 7.60
N LEU A 150 -20.64 -11.57 7.94
CA LEU A 150 -21.28 -10.79 8.99
C LEU A 150 -22.60 -10.15 8.53
N ASP A 151 -22.88 -10.10 7.22
CA ASP A 151 -24.04 -9.38 6.68
C ASP A 151 -25.37 -9.98 7.17
N GLY A 152 -25.47 -11.31 7.22
CA GLY A 152 -26.66 -12.00 7.73
C GLY A 152 -26.92 -11.69 9.21
N PRO A 153 -25.97 -12.00 10.12
CA PRO A 153 -26.11 -11.68 11.55
C PRO A 153 -26.30 -10.20 11.86
N ALA A 154 -25.71 -9.29 11.07
CA ALA A 154 -25.82 -7.85 11.27
C ALA A 154 -27.10 -7.23 10.68
N GLY A 155 -27.95 -8.02 10.02
CA GLY A 155 -29.17 -7.52 9.38
C GLY A 155 -28.91 -6.67 8.11
N GLY A 156 -27.78 -6.87 7.44
CA GLY A 156 -27.45 -6.23 6.16
C GLY A 156 -25.96 -5.95 5.97
N ALA A 157 -25.63 -5.38 4.81
CA ALA A 157 -24.25 -5.11 4.37
C ALA A 157 -23.53 -3.97 5.12
N TRP A 158 -24.21 -3.25 6.01
CA TRP A 158 -23.66 -2.03 6.61
C TRP A 158 -22.37 -2.29 7.40
N LEU A 159 -22.29 -3.42 8.12
CA LEU A 159 -21.13 -3.73 8.95
C LEU A 159 -19.91 -4.08 8.09
N SER A 160 -20.06 -4.92 7.06
CA SER A 160 -18.96 -5.26 6.14
C SER A 160 -18.50 -4.03 5.35
N VAL A 161 -19.41 -3.15 4.94
CA VAL A 161 -19.06 -1.87 4.29
C VAL A 161 -18.22 -1.00 5.24
N VAL A 162 -18.70 -0.75 6.47
CA VAL A 162 -17.99 0.10 7.44
C VAL A 162 -16.60 -0.47 7.76
N LEU A 163 -16.49 -1.78 7.98
CA LEU A 163 -15.21 -2.44 8.26
C LEU A 163 -14.25 -2.35 7.06
N THR A 164 -14.77 -2.48 5.84
CA THR A 164 -13.95 -2.35 4.62
C THR A 164 -13.44 -0.92 4.43
N VAL A 165 -14.31 0.07 4.61
CA VAL A 165 -13.94 1.49 4.52
C VAL A 165 -12.90 1.82 5.59
N ALA A 166 -13.11 1.39 6.83
CA ALA A 166 -12.16 1.57 7.92
C ALA A 166 -10.81 0.91 7.61
N TRP A 167 -10.81 -0.31 7.04
CA TRP A 167 -9.61 -1.00 6.62
C TRP A 167 -8.83 -0.22 5.55
N ILE A 168 -9.51 0.23 4.48
CA ILE A 168 -8.88 0.99 3.39
C ILE A 168 -8.26 2.27 3.94
N VAL A 169 -8.99 3.03 4.75
CA VAL A 169 -8.52 4.27 5.35
C VAL A 169 -7.35 4.03 6.31
N ALA A 170 -7.43 2.99 7.15
CA ALA A 170 -6.37 2.66 8.10
C ALA A 170 -5.06 2.30 7.40
N ILE A 171 -5.10 1.43 6.38
CA ILE A 171 -3.89 1.07 5.61
C ILE A 171 -3.35 2.26 4.82
N THR A 172 -4.24 3.07 4.23
CA THR A 172 -3.83 4.30 3.52
C THR A 172 -3.06 5.23 4.45
N ASN A 173 -3.59 5.48 5.65
CA ASN A 173 -2.95 6.33 6.62
C ASN A 173 -1.68 5.71 7.24
N ALA A 174 -1.66 4.38 7.46
CA ALA A 174 -0.47 3.67 7.92
C ALA A 174 0.71 3.82 6.94
N LEU A 175 0.44 3.74 5.64
CA LEU A 175 1.43 3.89 4.59
C LEU A 175 1.93 5.35 4.46
N ASN A 176 1.03 6.32 4.62
CA ASN A 176 1.40 7.73 4.74
C ASN A 176 2.29 7.99 5.97
N PHE A 177 2.01 7.38 7.11
CA PHE A 177 2.78 7.55 8.35
C PHE A 177 4.22 7.03 8.25
N ILE A 178 4.43 5.91 7.56
CA ILE A 178 5.78 5.34 7.39
C ILE A 178 6.59 6.00 6.27
N ASP A 179 6.02 6.94 5.50
CA ASP A 179 6.74 7.75 4.50
C ASP A 179 7.55 8.88 5.15
N ASN A 180 8.38 8.52 6.13
CA ASN A 180 9.18 9.45 6.94
C ASN A 180 10.70 9.26 6.78
N MET A 181 11.15 8.25 6.01
CA MET A 181 12.55 8.00 5.68
C MET A 181 12.74 7.55 4.23
N ASP A 182 13.88 7.92 3.66
CA ASP A 182 14.32 7.56 2.31
C ASP A 182 14.21 6.04 2.06
N GLY A 183 13.41 5.64 1.07
CA GLY A 183 13.18 4.25 0.68
C GLY A 183 12.20 3.46 1.56
N LEU A 184 11.77 4.00 2.72
CA LEU A 184 11.01 3.22 3.70
C LEU A 184 9.65 2.74 3.18
N ALA A 185 8.73 3.67 2.92
CA ALA A 185 7.38 3.35 2.48
C ALA A 185 7.38 2.58 1.15
N GLY A 186 8.20 3.02 0.18
CA GLY A 186 8.31 2.36 -1.11
C GLY A 186 8.78 0.91 -1.00
N GLY A 187 9.79 0.62 -0.18
CA GLY A 187 10.26 -0.76 0.00
C GLY A 187 9.23 -1.65 0.72
N VAL A 188 8.52 -1.11 1.71
CA VAL A 188 7.40 -1.82 2.36
C VAL A 188 6.30 -2.15 1.36
N VAL A 189 5.92 -1.21 0.49
CA VAL A 189 4.93 -1.43 -0.59
C VAL A 189 5.40 -2.50 -1.56
N VAL A 190 6.68 -2.49 -1.96
CA VAL A 190 7.22 -3.51 -2.88
C VAL A 190 7.18 -4.91 -2.26
N ILE A 191 7.59 -5.04 -1.00
CA ILE A 191 7.61 -6.34 -0.30
C ILE A 191 6.19 -6.85 -0.07
N ALA A 192 5.32 -6.03 0.51
CA ALA A 192 3.92 -6.39 0.76
C ALA A 192 3.17 -6.65 -0.54
N GLY A 193 3.34 -5.78 -1.54
CA GLY A 193 2.79 -5.93 -2.87
C GLY A 193 3.23 -7.23 -3.54
N SER A 194 4.50 -7.62 -3.41
CA SER A 194 5.01 -8.89 -3.95
C SER A 194 4.37 -10.11 -3.26
N CYS A 195 4.12 -10.04 -1.96
CA CYS A 195 3.39 -11.08 -1.21
C CYS A 195 1.95 -11.23 -1.73
N PHE A 196 1.22 -10.12 -1.88
CA PHE A 196 -0.11 -10.14 -2.48
C PHE A 196 -0.09 -10.56 -3.96
N LEU A 197 0.96 -10.19 -4.71
CA LEU A 197 1.08 -10.54 -6.11
C LEU A 197 1.21 -12.06 -6.25
N ALA A 198 2.08 -12.68 -5.45
CA ALA A 198 2.24 -14.13 -5.40
C ALA A 198 0.88 -14.81 -5.09
N ALA A 199 0.17 -14.35 -4.07
CA ALA A 199 -1.14 -14.90 -3.71
C ALA A 199 -2.19 -14.72 -4.83
N SER A 200 -2.27 -13.54 -5.43
CA SER A 200 -3.24 -13.24 -6.51
C SER A 200 -2.96 -14.07 -7.77
N VAL A 201 -1.69 -14.29 -8.12
CA VAL A 201 -1.26 -15.15 -9.23
C VAL A 201 -1.63 -16.60 -8.96
N LEU A 202 -1.40 -17.10 -7.74
CA LEU A 202 -1.78 -18.47 -7.36
C LEU A 202 -3.29 -18.70 -7.39
N GLN A 203 -4.08 -17.66 -7.11
CA GLN A 203 -5.55 -17.70 -7.15
C GLN A 203 -6.13 -17.36 -8.54
N GLY A 204 -5.29 -17.09 -9.55
CA GLY A 204 -5.76 -16.72 -10.90
C GLY A 204 -6.47 -15.36 -10.98
N GLN A 205 -6.27 -14.47 -10.01
CA GLN A 205 -6.91 -13.16 -9.97
C GLN A 205 -6.18 -12.15 -10.88
N TRP A 206 -6.52 -12.17 -12.17
CA TRP A 206 -5.85 -11.39 -13.22
C TRP A 206 -5.78 -9.89 -12.95
N PHE A 207 -6.93 -9.27 -12.65
CA PHE A 207 -7.02 -7.82 -12.44
C PHE A 207 -6.19 -7.37 -11.23
N VAL A 208 -6.23 -8.17 -10.15
CA VAL A 208 -5.49 -7.89 -8.92
C VAL A 208 -4.00 -8.04 -9.16
N GLY A 209 -3.58 -9.15 -9.79
CA GLY A 209 -2.17 -9.39 -10.13
C GLY A 209 -1.60 -8.36 -11.10
N ALA A 210 -2.35 -7.95 -12.12
CA ALA A 210 -1.96 -6.88 -13.04
C ALA A 210 -1.79 -5.53 -12.33
N SER A 211 -2.75 -5.18 -11.45
CA SER A 211 -2.70 -3.94 -10.67
C SER A 211 -1.53 -3.93 -9.69
N LEU A 212 -1.28 -5.04 -8.99
CA LEU A 212 -0.13 -5.19 -8.09
C LEU A 212 1.20 -5.13 -8.85
N ALA A 213 1.29 -5.73 -10.04
CA ALA A 213 2.48 -5.62 -10.89
C ALA A 213 2.78 -4.17 -11.28
N LEU A 214 1.77 -3.39 -11.67
CA LEU A 214 1.93 -1.95 -11.93
C LEU A 214 2.36 -1.20 -10.68
N LEU A 215 1.72 -1.45 -9.53
CA LEU A 215 2.08 -0.85 -8.25
C LEU A 215 3.56 -1.11 -7.89
N ILE A 216 3.98 -2.37 -7.98
CA ILE A 216 5.36 -2.80 -7.67
C ILE A 216 6.35 -2.19 -8.66
N GLY A 217 6.07 -2.29 -9.96
CA GLY A 217 6.96 -1.76 -11.00
C GLY A 217 7.14 -0.25 -10.86
N GLY A 218 6.04 0.49 -10.73
CA GLY A 218 6.05 1.94 -10.55
C GLY A 218 6.83 2.38 -9.30
N THR A 219 6.61 1.67 -8.19
CA THR A 219 7.31 1.94 -6.92
C THR A 219 8.79 1.58 -7.00
N LEU A 220 9.17 0.44 -7.61
CA LEU A 220 10.56 0.06 -7.82
C LEU A 220 11.31 1.08 -8.66
N GLY A 221 10.68 1.59 -9.74
CA GLY A 221 11.32 2.59 -10.59
C GLY A 221 11.53 3.93 -9.87
N PHE A 222 10.61 4.30 -8.98
CA PHE A 222 10.76 5.46 -8.11
C PHE A 222 11.86 5.24 -7.06
N LEU A 223 11.92 4.05 -6.46
CA LEU A 223 12.91 3.71 -5.44
C LEU A 223 14.35 3.90 -5.92
N VAL A 224 14.65 3.68 -7.20
CA VAL A 224 15.98 3.96 -7.79
C VAL A 224 16.50 5.37 -7.43
N TYR A 225 15.60 6.35 -7.30
CA TYR A 225 15.92 7.74 -6.97
C TYR A 225 15.60 8.13 -5.52
N ASN A 226 14.84 7.32 -4.80
CA ASN A 226 14.42 7.58 -3.43
C ASN A 226 15.25 6.81 -2.37
N LEU A 227 16.03 5.81 -2.78
CA LEU A 227 16.97 5.13 -1.88
C LEU A 227 17.99 6.14 -1.30
N PRO A 228 18.46 5.93 -0.05
CA PRO A 228 19.42 6.83 0.58
C PRO A 228 20.74 6.97 -0.22
N PRO A 229 21.24 8.20 -0.48
CA PRO A 229 20.60 9.49 -0.24
C PRO A 229 19.54 9.83 -1.30
N ALA A 230 18.30 10.13 -0.87
CA ALA A 230 17.20 10.40 -1.80
C ALA A 230 17.41 11.67 -2.63
N ARG A 231 17.08 11.55 -3.92
CA ARG A 231 17.09 12.65 -4.91
C ARG A 231 15.69 13.22 -5.14
N ILE A 232 14.65 12.52 -4.68
CA ILE A 232 13.25 12.92 -4.74
C ILE A 232 12.50 12.20 -3.59
N PHE A 233 11.61 12.90 -2.89
CA PHE A 233 10.71 12.32 -1.90
C PHE A 233 9.36 11.98 -2.52
N MET A 234 8.67 11.02 -1.91
CA MET A 234 7.39 10.52 -2.38
C MET A 234 6.29 11.57 -2.20
N GLY A 235 6.18 12.16 -1.01
CA GLY A 235 5.15 13.14 -0.67
C GLY A 235 3.79 12.49 -0.41
N ASP A 236 2.86 13.26 0.15
CA ASP A 236 1.48 12.81 0.40
C ASP A 236 0.78 12.43 -0.91
N GLY A 237 1.13 13.09 -2.02
CA GLY A 237 0.61 12.75 -3.35
C GLY A 237 0.95 11.32 -3.80
N GLY A 238 2.03 10.72 -3.29
CA GLY A 238 2.41 9.34 -3.61
C GLY A 238 1.94 8.34 -2.55
N SER A 239 2.17 8.66 -1.28
CA SER A 239 1.93 7.72 -0.18
C SER A 239 0.44 7.40 0.02
N LEU A 240 -0.47 8.37 -0.17
CA LEU A 240 -1.92 8.13 -0.15
C LEU A 240 -2.36 7.19 -1.28
N VAL A 241 -1.78 7.34 -2.47
CA VAL A 241 -2.09 6.49 -3.64
C VAL A 241 -1.60 5.07 -3.41
N LEU A 242 -0.35 4.90 -2.99
CA LEU A 242 0.21 3.58 -2.70
C LEU A 242 -0.59 2.88 -1.60
N GLY A 243 -0.90 3.59 -0.52
CA GLY A 243 -1.67 3.07 0.59
C GLY A 243 -3.08 2.64 0.19
N PHE A 244 -3.82 3.50 -0.53
CA PHE A 244 -5.17 3.19 -0.99
C PHE A 244 -5.20 2.03 -1.97
N MET A 245 -4.31 2.05 -2.97
CA MET A 245 -4.23 1.00 -3.98
C MET A 245 -3.89 -0.35 -3.34
N LEU A 246 -2.89 -0.38 -2.46
CA LEU A 246 -2.51 -1.60 -1.75
C LEU A 246 -3.66 -2.10 -0.88
N ALA A 247 -4.31 -1.23 -0.12
CA ALA A 247 -5.45 -1.59 0.74
C ALA A 247 -6.61 -2.17 -0.05
N PHE A 248 -7.05 -1.50 -1.13
CA PHE A 248 -8.10 -1.99 -2.01
C PHE A 248 -7.75 -3.36 -2.60
N LEU A 249 -6.51 -3.54 -3.08
CA LEU A 249 -6.05 -4.80 -3.65
C LEU A 249 -5.98 -5.93 -2.61
N THR A 250 -5.71 -5.62 -1.33
CA THR A 250 -5.78 -6.62 -0.25
C THR A 250 -7.19 -7.18 -0.10
N VAL A 251 -8.21 -6.32 -0.09
CA VAL A 251 -9.61 -6.73 0.01
C VAL A 251 -9.98 -7.61 -1.17
N ARG A 252 -9.58 -7.21 -2.39
CA ARG A 252 -9.84 -8.01 -3.60
C ARG A 252 -9.14 -9.36 -3.61
N THR A 253 -7.88 -9.40 -3.14
CA THR A 253 -7.10 -10.64 -3.05
C THR A 253 -7.82 -11.67 -2.17
N THR A 254 -8.47 -11.23 -1.11
CA THR A 254 -9.13 -12.13 -0.17
C THR A 254 -10.62 -12.34 -0.45
N TYR A 255 -11.28 -11.39 -1.12
CA TYR A 255 -12.70 -11.47 -1.47
C TYR A 255 -13.05 -12.71 -2.31
N ALA A 256 -12.23 -13.04 -3.30
CA ALA A 256 -12.46 -14.18 -4.20
C ALA A 256 -11.99 -15.53 -3.63
N GLY A 257 -11.37 -15.55 -2.45
CA GLY A 257 -10.95 -16.77 -1.76
C GLY A 257 -12.09 -17.51 -1.06
N SER A 258 -13.33 -17.06 -1.22
CA SER A 258 -14.54 -17.67 -0.64
C SER A 258 -15.01 -18.95 -1.37
N ALA A 259 -14.27 -19.42 -2.38
CA ALA A 259 -14.63 -20.58 -3.20
C ALA A 259 -14.35 -21.92 -2.50
N GLU A 260 -15.43 -22.54 -2.02
CA GLU A 260 -15.77 -23.97 -2.16
C GLU A 260 -14.66 -24.88 -2.74
N GLY A 261 -14.14 -25.83 -1.94
CA GLY A 261 -13.37 -26.94 -2.49
C GLY A 261 -12.22 -27.50 -1.65
N ARG A 262 -11.92 -26.96 -0.46
CA ARG A 262 -10.89 -27.53 0.43
C ARG A 262 -11.46 -27.81 1.84
N PRO A 263 -12.08 -28.99 2.05
CA PRO A 263 -12.63 -29.36 3.36
C PRO A 263 -11.59 -29.41 4.50
N ASP A 264 -10.29 -29.51 4.16
CA ASP A 264 -9.20 -29.63 5.15
C ASP A 264 -8.49 -28.30 5.50
N ALA A 265 -8.88 -27.17 4.90
CA ALA A 265 -8.29 -25.86 5.19
C ALA A 265 -9.00 -25.19 6.39
N VAL A 266 -8.24 -24.87 7.44
CA VAL A 266 -8.79 -24.47 8.76
C VAL A 266 -9.22 -23.05 8.87
N VAL A 267 -8.56 -22.17 8.13
CA VAL A 267 -8.94 -20.78 8.15
C VAL A 267 -10.07 -20.68 7.14
N SER A 268 -11.32 -20.85 7.61
CA SER A 268 -12.53 -20.57 6.81
C SER A 268 -12.30 -19.30 6.00
N GLY A 269 -12.79 -19.22 4.76
CA GLY A 269 -12.44 -18.14 3.81
C GLY A 269 -12.42 -16.73 4.42
N ALA A 270 -13.32 -16.45 5.36
CA ALA A 270 -13.40 -15.17 6.04
C ALA A 270 -12.28 -14.84 7.06
N TRP A 271 -11.80 -15.80 7.86
CA TRP A 271 -10.66 -15.56 8.75
C TRP A 271 -9.37 -15.38 7.95
N TYR A 272 -9.24 -16.11 6.83
CA TYR A 272 -8.09 -16.00 5.94
C TYR A 272 -8.09 -14.61 5.31
N ALA A 273 -9.29 -14.14 4.95
CA ALA A 273 -9.48 -12.83 4.38
C ALA A 273 -9.07 -11.66 5.29
N LEU A 274 -9.04 -11.88 6.60
CA LEU A 274 -8.61 -10.89 7.59
C LEU A 274 -7.12 -11.06 7.93
N PHE A 275 -6.69 -12.27 8.28
CA PHE A 275 -5.35 -12.50 8.82
C PHE A 275 -4.25 -12.37 7.76
N MET A 276 -4.47 -12.84 6.53
CA MET A 276 -3.44 -12.76 5.49
C MET A 276 -3.03 -11.30 5.19
N PRO A 277 -3.96 -10.36 4.94
CA PRO A 277 -3.61 -8.95 4.79
C PRO A 277 -3.02 -8.33 6.06
N ALA A 278 -3.56 -8.64 7.23
CA ALA A 278 -3.07 -8.11 8.50
C ALA A 278 -1.63 -8.54 8.80
N MET A 279 -1.26 -9.77 8.47
CA MET A 279 0.10 -10.28 8.63
C MET A 279 1.05 -9.62 7.63
N ILE A 280 0.65 -9.48 6.36
CA ILE A 280 1.49 -8.84 5.34
C ILE A 280 1.72 -7.35 5.62
N LEU A 281 0.72 -6.66 6.15
CA LEU A 281 0.78 -5.23 6.47
C LEU A 281 1.03 -4.96 7.95
N ALA A 282 1.57 -5.95 8.67
CA ALA A 282 1.71 -5.89 10.11
C ALA A 282 2.62 -4.74 10.56
N VAL A 283 3.70 -4.46 9.83
CA VAL A 283 4.64 -3.39 10.23
C VAL A 283 4.02 -2.00 10.09
N PRO A 284 3.40 -1.61 8.94
CA PRO A 284 2.62 -0.37 8.86
C PRO A 284 1.52 -0.28 9.92
N LEU A 285 0.76 -1.36 10.12
CA LEU A 285 -0.31 -1.39 11.11
C LEU A 285 0.21 -1.21 12.54
N TYR A 286 1.32 -1.89 12.87
CA TYR A 286 1.99 -1.76 14.15
C TYR A 286 2.47 -0.32 14.39
N ASP A 287 3.05 0.33 13.38
CA ASP A 287 3.46 1.73 13.50
C ASP A 287 2.26 2.66 13.72
N LEU A 288 1.19 2.50 12.93
CA LEU A 288 -0.04 3.27 13.07
C LEU A 288 -0.64 3.11 14.48
N VAL A 289 -0.75 1.87 14.98
CA VAL A 289 -1.32 1.58 16.30
C VAL A 289 -0.44 2.15 17.41
N THR A 290 0.88 1.91 17.37
CA THR A 290 1.80 2.37 18.42
C THR A 290 1.87 3.90 18.48
N VAL A 291 1.99 4.57 17.34
CA VAL A 291 2.02 6.03 17.28
C VAL A 291 0.68 6.62 17.75
N SER A 292 -0.44 6.05 17.34
CA SER A 292 -1.77 6.51 17.77
C SER A 292 -1.99 6.30 19.28
N ALA A 293 -1.60 5.15 19.83
CA ALA A 293 -1.71 4.86 21.25
C ALA A 293 -0.87 5.83 22.10
N VAL A 294 0.39 6.07 21.70
CA VAL A 294 1.28 7.03 22.39
C VAL A 294 0.70 8.45 22.38
N ARG A 295 0.08 8.87 21.28
CA ARG A 295 -0.57 10.19 21.18
C ARG A 295 -1.78 10.30 22.10
N VAL A 296 -2.67 9.30 22.06
CA VAL A 296 -3.85 9.25 22.93
C VAL A 296 -3.44 9.27 24.41
N TRP A 297 -2.40 8.53 24.79
CA TRP A 297 -1.87 8.55 26.16
C TRP A 297 -1.27 9.90 26.58
N ARG A 298 -0.77 10.69 25.63
CA ARG A 298 -0.26 12.05 25.85
C ARG A 298 -1.34 13.14 25.71
N GLY A 299 -2.61 12.77 25.47
CA GLY A 299 -3.71 13.70 25.27
C GLY A 299 -3.65 14.49 23.96
N THR A 300 -2.86 14.05 22.97
CA THR A 300 -2.76 14.69 21.65
C THR A 300 -3.56 13.93 20.60
N SER A 301 -4.02 14.63 19.56
CA SER A 301 -4.81 14.01 18.50
C SER A 301 -3.98 12.99 17.71
N PRO A 302 -4.51 11.78 17.46
CA PRO A 302 -3.84 10.75 16.66
C PRO A 302 -3.71 11.14 15.18
N LEU A 303 -4.36 12.22 14.73
CA LEU A 303 -4.38 12.65 13.32
C LEU A 303 -3.31 13.70 12.97
N VAL A 304 -2.50 14.15 13.92
CA VAL A 304 -1.43 15.15 13.72
C VAL A 304 -0.09 14.45 13.54
N ALA A 305 0.85 14.99 12.75
CA ALA A 305 2.19 14.41 12.56
C ALA A 305 2.96 14.20 13.89
N SER A 306 3.83 13.18 13.99
CA SER A 306 4.66 12.92 15.18
C SER A 306 6.04 12.38 14.81
N PRO A 307 7.10 12.68 15.58
CA PRO A 307 8.41 12.05 15.43
C PRO A 307 8.49 10.64 16.05
N ASP A 308 7.39 10.10 16.57
CA ASP A 308 7.40 8.84 17.33
C ASP A 308 7.28 7.57 16.48
N HIS A 309 7.40 7.65 15.15
CA HIS A 309 7.35 6.47 14.28
C HIS A 309 8.47 5.46 14.57
N LEU A 310 8.18 4.17 14.38
CA LEU A 310 9.07 3.03 14.58
C LEU A 310 10.46 3.28 13.98
N SER A 311 10.53 3.81 12.77
CA SER A 311 11.77 4.19 12.09
C SER A 311 12.63 5.16 12.92
N HIS A 312 12.04 6.23 13.43
CA HIS A 312 12.71 7.18 14.32
C HIS A 312 13.06 6.55 15.67
N ARG A 313 12.19 5.68 16.22
CA ARG A 313 12.49 4.96 17.47
C ARG A 313 13.71 4.05 17.32
N LEU A 314 13.84 3.36 16.20
CA LEU A 314 15.00 2.54 15.86
C LEU A 314 16.28 3.39 15.74
N VAL A 315 16.21 4.56 15.09
CA VAL A 315 17.36 5.47 14.98
C VAL A 315 17.77 6.03 16.34
N ARG A 316 16.81 6.42 17.20
CA ARG A 316 17.09 6.86 18.58
C ARG A 316 17.74 5.78 19.44
N ARG A 317 17.65 4.50 19.04
CA ARG A 317 18.32 3.36 19.69
C ARG A 317 19.69 3.03 19.09
N GLY A 318 20.24 3.91 18.26
CA GLY A 318 21.60 3.81 17.73
C GLY A 318 21.72 3.20 16.34
N LEU A 319 20.61 2.85 15.67
CA LEU A 319 20.67 2.43 14.26
C LEU A 319 20.87 3.63 13.34
N SER A 320 21.64 3.44 12.27
CA SER A 320 21.67 4.42 11.18
C SER A 320 20.30 4.45 10.47
N LYS A 321 19.96 5.58 9.82
CA LYS A 321 18.69 5.68 9.05
C LYS A 321 18.55 4.54 8.00
N PRO A 322 19.58 4.23 7.18
CA PRO A 322 19.50 3.09 6.26
C PRO A 322 19.29 1.74 6.96
N ASP A 323 19.92 1.51 8.11
CA ASP A 323 19.77 0.24 8.84
C ASP A 323 18.38 0.10 9.47
N ALA A 324 17.82 1.18 10.01
CA ALA A 324 16.43 1.18 10.47
C ALA A 324 15.46 0.81 9.34
N VAL A 325 15.67 1.35 8.14
CA VAL A 325 14.86 1.01 6.95
C VAL A 325 15.03 -0.48 6.58
N ARG A 326 16.25 -1.00 6.53
CA ARG A 326 16.51 -2.43 6.24
C ARG A 326 15.87 -3.36 7.26
N VAL A 327 15.90 -3.01 8.55
CA VAL A 327 15.23 -3.76 9.62
C VAL A 327 13.72 -3.79 9.38
N ILE A 328 13.11 -2.65 9.06
CA ILE A 328 11.67 -2.59 8.77
C ILE A 328 11.31 -3.40 7.52
N TRP A 329 12.13 -3.36 6.46
CA TRP A 329 11.97 -4.22 5.30
C TRP A 329 12.07 -5.71 5.66
N GLY A 330 13.05 -6.09 6.47
CA GLY A 330 13.21 -7.46 6.96
C GLY A 330 11.99 -7.95 7.75
N LEU A 331 11.49 -7.13 8.69
CA LEU A 331 10.28 -7.42 9.45
C LEU A 331 9.05 -7.56 8.54
N THR A 332 8.92 -6.69 7.53
CA THR A 332 7.84 -6.74 6.54
C THR A 332 7.94 -8.02 5.72
N ALA A 333 9.14 -8.44 5.30
CA ALA A 333 9.34 -9.66 4.55
C ALA A 333 9.01 -10.91 5.38
N VAL A 334 9.46 -10.97 6.63
CA VAL A 334 9.18 -12.10 7.53
C VAL A 334 7.69 -12.23 7.79
N THR A 335 7.01 -11.14 8.17
CA THR A 335 5.57 -11.14 8.45
C THR A 335 4.73 -11.36 7.18
N GLY A 336 5.17 -10.82 6.04
CA GLY A 336 4.53 -11.00 4.74
C GLY A 336 4.63 -12.41 4.17
N LEU A 337 5.78 -13.08 4.34
CA LEU A 337 5.92 -14.49 3.98
C LEU A 337 4.96 -15.35 4.81
N SER A 338 4.86 -15.11 6.12
CA SER A 338 3.90 -15.80 7.01
C SER A 338 2.46 -15.64 6.52
N GLY A 339 2.05 -14.43 6.12
CA GLY A 339 0.71 -14.18 5.57
C GLY A 339 0.47 -14.84 4.20
N THR A 340 1.46 -14.84 3.32
CA THR A 340 1.35 -15.41 1.96
C THR A 340 1.07 -16.91 1.98
N VAL A 341 1.76 -17.65 2.85
CA VAL A 341 1.61 -19.12 2.91
C VAL A 341 0.34 -19.55 3.64
N LEU A 342 -0.27 -18.68 4.46
CA LEU A 342 -1.35 -19.01 5.40
C LEU A 342 -2.50 -19.80 4.75
N GLY A 343 -2.89 -19.46 3.53
CA GLY A 343 -4.01 -20.09 2.81
C GLY A 343 -3.72 -21.50 2.29
N SER A 344 -2.47 -21.95 2.33
CA SER A 344 -2.05 -23.29 1.91
C SER A 344 -1.76 -24.24 3.08
N LEU A 345 -1.87 -23.77 4.32
CA LEU A 345 -1.44 -24.51 5.50
C LEU A 345 -2.55 -25.35 6.13
N ARG A 346 -2.15 -26.51 6.66
CA ARG A 346 -2.94 -27.33 7.59
C ARG A 346 -3.14 -26.61 8.93
N PRO A 347 -4.11 -27.01 9.77
CA PRO A 347 -4.45 -26.30 11.01
C PRO A 347 -3.23 -26.02 11.91
N TRP A 348 -2.46 -27.07 12.18
CA TRP A 348 -1.33 -26.99 13.08
C TRP A 348 -0.18 -26.17 12.48
N GLN A 349 -0.01 -26.21 11.15
CA GLN A 349 0.98 -25.41 10.44
C GLN A 349 0.62 -23.92 10.51
N ALA A 350 -0.66 -23.59 10.30
CA ALA A 350 -1.16 -22.23 10.46
C ALA A 350 -0.98 -21.73 11.90
N GLY A 351 -1.20 -22.60 12.90
CA GLY A 351 -0.92 -22.30 14.31
C GLY A 351 0.55 -21.97 14.58
N VAL A 352 1.49 -22.74 14.02
CA VAL A 352 2.93 -22.48 14.14
C VAL A 352 3.31 -21.15 13.47
N VAL A 353 2.82 -20.89 12.26
CA VAL A 353 3.10 -19.64 11.54
C VAL A 353 2.47 -18.42 12.25
N GLY A 354 1.25 -18.57 12.78
CA GLY A 354 0.62 -17.56 13.62
C GLY A 354 1.40 -17.29 14.91
N GLY A 355 1.91 -18.34 15.57
CA GLY A 355 2.78 -18.22 16.74
C GLY A 355 4.09 -17.50 16.44
N GLN A 356 4.73 -17.81 15.32
CA GLN A 356 5.93 -17.11 14.83
C GLN A 356 5.65 -15.65 14.54
N PHE A 357 4.52 -15.34 13.88
CA PHE A 357 4.09 -13.96 13.63
C PHE A 357 3.90 -13.17 14.93
N VAL A 358 3.18 -13.73 15.90
CA VAL A 358 2.97 -13.09 17.21
C VAL A 358 4.31 -12.90 17.93
N LEU A 359 5.19 -13.91 17.91
CA LEU A 359 6.51 -13.82 18.53
C LEU A 359 7.34 -12.67 17.95
N VAL A 360 7.33 -12.48 16.62
CA VAL A 360 8.04 -11.34 15.97
C VAL A 360 7.51 -10.00 16.50
N LEU A 361 6.19 -9.83 16.58
CA LEU A 361 5.58 -8.59 17.09
C LEU A 361 5.86 -8.38 18.57
N VAL A 362 5.83 -9.44 19.38
CA VAL A 362 6.15 -9.37 20.81
C VAL A 362 7.62 -9.02 21.03
N LEU A 363 8.54 -9.63 20.28
CA LEU A 363 9.97 -9.30 20.36
C LEU A 363 10.23 -7.86 19.93
N LEU A 364 9.56 -7.39 18.89
CA LEU A 364 9.61 -5.99 18.48
C LEU A 364 9.13 -5.09 19.62
N ALA A 365 7.91 -5.29 20.13
CA ALA A 365 7.34 -4.49 21.22
C ALA A 365 8.19 -4.53 22.49
N TRP A 366 8.77 -5.69 22.82
CA TRP A 366 9.66 -5.87 23.95
C TRP A 366 10.97 -5.10 23.79
N TYR A 367 11.60 -5.19 22.62
CA TYR A 367 12.75 -4.36 22.25
C TYR A 367 12.40 -2.88 22.35
N GLU A 368 11.16 -2.52 22.04
CA GLU A 368 10.72 -1.14 22.13
C GLU A 368 10.55 -0.63 23.57
N TRP A 369 10.03 -1.45 24.46
CA TRP A 369 9.77 -1.07 25.84
C TRP A 369 11.06 -0.99 26.67
N ARG A 370 11.98 -1.96 26.53
CA ARG A 370 13.11 -2.10 27.46
C ARG A 370 14.19 -1.03 27.36
N SER A 371 14.22 -0.23 26.31
CA SER A 371 15.24 0.80 26.13
C SER A 371 14.61 2.18 26.30
N PRO A 372 14.82 2.88 27.43
CA PRO A 372 14.38 4.26 27.60
C PRO A 372 14.92 5.07 26.41
N LEU A 373 14.03 5.76 25.71
CA LEU A 373 14.44 6.60 24.60
C LEU A 373 15.29 7.75 25.15
N PRO A 374 16.51 7.97 24.64
CA PRO A 374 17.22 9.21 24.95
C PRO A 374 16.36 10.41 24.53
N PRO A 375 16.42 11.53 25.27
CA PRO A 375 15.58 12.70 25.00
C PRO A 375 15.76 13.20 23.57
N ALA A 376 14.68 13.73 22.98
CA ALA A 376 14.68 14.23 21.62
C ALA A 376 15.64 15.42 21.49
N GLY A 377 16.82 15.19 20.88
CA GLY A 377 17.84 16.22 20.69
C GLY A 377 19.28 15.71 20.57
N GLU A 378 19.56 14.47 20.97
CA GLU A 378 20.93 13.92 21.03
C GLU A 378 21.32 12.96 19.88
N ALA A 379 20.53 12.88 18.80
CA ALA A 379 20.79 11.98 17.66
C ALA A 379 20.90 12.71 16.31
#